data_AF-A0A8S1N011-F1
#
_entry.id   AF-A0A8S1N011-F1
#
_cell.length_a   1.000
_cell.length_b   1.000
_cell.length_c   1.000
_cell.angle_alpha   90.00
_cell.angle_beta   90.00
_cell.angle_gamma   90.00
#
_symmetry.space_group_name_H-M   'P 1'
#
loop_
_entity.id
_entity.type
_entity.pdbx_description
1 polymer ?
#
loop_
_entity_poly.entity_id
_entity_poly.type
_entity_poly.pdbx_seq_one_letter_code
_entity_poly.pdbx_strand_id
1 'polypeptide(L)'
;MINIQPRTREQREAQKDKDLIEKTRIDQRVGYEARGLGVGNLIHHAPPQSSLYVPENERFDKDFAIADKKQREMQLQQKEQVIEKKRMEGLDRETKKWEYQEKQEQKDQQKLINHTQALTQGKRNQNGLAYNPITLQYDKTQQGNILKEQDDQAKVRQYVRAQNLDQKGNAGFNILTGESRNGVEQIVPNHLKNQYQQKLRDHEQHLKIQTQSQFNN
;
A
#
# COMPACT_ATOMS: atom_id res chain seq x y z
N MET A 1 -68.88 -61.94 -10.41
CA MET A 1 -68.68 -61.96 -11.88
C MET A 1 -68.61 -60.52 -12.36
N ILE A 2 -67.48 -60.09 -12.94
CA ILE A 2 -67.31 -58.71 -13.42
C ILE A 2 -67.78 -58.65 -14.88
N ASN A 3 -68.80 -57.83 -15.15
CA ASN A 3 -69.38 -57.63 -16.47
C ASN A 3 -68.54 -56.62 -17.25
N ILE A 4 -67.60 -57.11 -18.07
CA ILE A 4 -66.76 -56.27 -18.92
C ILE A 4 -67.52 -56.01 -20.23
N GLN A 5 -67.87 -54.75 -20.47
CA GLN A 5 -68.55 -54.34 -21.70
C GLN A 5 -67.65 -54.60 -22.93
N PRO A 6 -68.19 -55.15 -24.03
CA PRO A 6 -67.40 -55.44 -25.23
C PRO A 6 -66.95 -54.15 -25.91
N ARG A 7 -65.68 -54.11 -26.31
CA ARG A 7 -65.08 -52.94 -26.96
C ARG A 7 -65.69 -52.67 -28.34
N THR A 8 -65.94 -51.40 -28.63
CA THR A 8 -66.45 -50.95 -29.93
C THR A 8 -65.42 -51.19 -31.04
N ARG A 9 -65.87 -51.17 -32.30
CA ARG A 9 -65.00 -51.43 -33.47
C ARG A 9 -63.88 -50.39 -33.58
N GLU A 10 -64.20 -49.12 -33.37
CA GLU A 10 -63.23 -48.00 -33.36
C GLU A 10 -62.16 -48.19 -32.28
N GLN A 11 -62.53 -48.62 -31.07
CA GLN A 11 -61.56 -48.90 -30.01
C GLN A 11 -60.62 -50.07 -30.35
N ARG A 12 -61.11 -51.05 -31.13
CA ARG A 12 -60.28 -52.16 -31.62
C ARG A 12 -59.36 -51.75 -32.78
N GLU A 13 -59.81 -50.85 -33.65
CA GLU A 13 -58.99 -50.31 -34.74
C GLU A 13 -57.91 -49.35 -34.21
N ALA A 14 -58.24 -48.49 -33.25
CA ALA A 14 -57.28 -47.62 -32.56
C ALA A 14 -56.19 -48.41 -31.80
N GLN A 15 -56.52 -49.60 -31.28
CA GLN A 15 -55.54 -50.51 -30.67
C GLN A 15 -54.70 -51.31 -31.66
N LYS A 16 -55.03 -51.27 -32.96
CA LYS A 16 -54.24 -51.90 -34.02
C LYS A 16 -53.32 -50.92 -34.73
N ASP A 17 -53.47 -49.62 -34.50
CA ASP A 17 -52.59 -48.59 -35.06
C ASP A 17 -51.19 -48.71 -34.44
N LYS A 18 -50.27 -49.23 -35.24
CA LYS A 18 -48.91 -49.53 -34.80
C LYS A 18 -48.15 -48.26 -34.44
N ASP A 19 -48.42 -47.14 -35.11
CA ASP A 19 -47.71 -45.89 -34.87
C ASP A 19 -48.10 -45.28 -33.52
N LEU A 20 -49.37 -45.38 -33.15
CA LEU A 20 -49.88 -44.87 -31.88
C LEU A 20 -49.41 -45.75 -30.71
N ILE A 21 -49.32 -47.06 -30.91
CA ILE A 21 -48.74 -48.00 -29.94
C ILE A 21 -47.25 -47.77 -29.75
N GLU A 22 -46.49 -47.55 -30.83
CA GLU A 22 -45.06 -47.27 -30.71
C GLU A 22 -44.80 -45.92 -30.02
N LYS A 23 -45.56 -44.87 -30.34
CA LYS A 23 -45.48 -43.58 -29.63
C LYS A 23 -45.73 -43.71 -28.13
N THR A 24 -46.79 -44.43 -27.74
CA THR A 24 -47.10 -44.66 -26.31
C THR A 24 -46.05 -45.52 -25.60
N ARG A 25 -45.47 -46.52 -26.27
CA ARG A 25 -44.35 -47.31 -25.73
C ARG A 25 -43.09 -46.48 -25.56
N ILE A 26 -42.76 -45.65 -26.56
CA ILE A 26 -41.62 -44.73 -26.56
C ILE A 26 -41.73 -43.78 -25.36
N ASP A 27 -42.90 -43.16 -25.15
CA ASP A 27 -43.15 -42.28 -24.00
C ASP A 27 -43.08 -42.98 -22.62
N GLN A 28 -43.40 -44.27 -22.56
CA GLN A 28 -43.34 -45.08 -21.34
C GLN A 28 -41.96 -45.71 -21.06
N ARG A 29 -40.99 -45.62 -22.00
CA ARG A 29 -39.63 -46.14 -21.77
C ARG A 29 -38.92 -45.32 -20.69
N VAL A 30 -38.17 -46.01 -19.85
CA VAL A 30 -37.34 -45.40 -18.81
C VAL A 30 -36.07 -44.86 -19.46
N GLY A 31 -35.90 -43.54 -19.43
CA GLY A 31 -34.77 -42.82 -20.04
C GLY A 31 -35.24 -41.50 -20.67
N TYR A 32 -34.45 -40.44 -20.53
CA TYR A 32 -34.81 -39.10 -21.02
C TYR A 32 -34.89 -39.01 -22.56
N GLU A 33 -34.10 -39.85 -23.25
CA GLU A 33 -33.89 -39.80 -24.70
C GLU A 33 -35.05 -40.40 -25.51
N ALA A 34 -35.99 -41.10 -24.85
CA ALA A 34 -37.06 -41.82 -25.50
C ALA A 34 -38.42 -41.11 -25.46
N ARG A 35 -38.54 -39.90 -24.91
CA ARG A 35 -39.85 -39.21 -24.88
C ARG A 35 -40.03 -38.42 -26.16
N GLY A 36 -41.12 -38.64 -26.88
CA GLY A 36 -41.43 -38.04 -28.19
C GLY A 36 -41.70 -36.53 -28.18
N LEU A 37 -41.09 -35.81 -27.24
CA LEU A 37 -41.23 -34.37 -27.11
C LEU A 37 -40.25 -33.70 -28.08
N GLY A 38 -40.79 -33.03 -29.10
CA GLY A 38 -39.97 -32.22 -29.99
C GLY A 38 -39.13 -31.23 -29.17
N VAL A 39 -37.82 -31.23 -29.38
CA VAL A 39 -36.84 -30.43 -28.61
C VAL A 39 -37.23 -28.95 -28.53
N GLY A 40 -37.88 -28.41 -29.57
CA GLY A 40 -38.39 -27.04 -29.59
C GLY A 40 -39.47 -26.73 -28.55
N ASN A 41 -40.32 -27.70 -28.18
CA ASN A 41 -41.35 -27.49 -27.15
C ASN A 41 -40.77 -27.53 -25.73
N LEU A 42 -39.65 -28.22 -25.50
CA LEU A 42 -39.01 -28.24 -24.17
C LEU A 42 -38.45 -26.89 -23.76
N ILE A 43 -37.96 -26.10 -24.72
CA ILE A 43 -37.32 -24.80 -24.47
C ILE A 43 -38.36 -23.75 -24.06
N HIS A 44 -39.56 -23.82 -24.64
CA HIS A 44 -40.62 -22.84 -24.39
C HIS A 44 -41.65 -23.29 -23.35
N HIS A 45 -41.87 -24.61 -23.21
CA HIS A 45 -42.90 -25.21 -22.36
C HIS A 45 -42.36 -26.44 -21.62
N ALA A 46 -41.30 -26.25 -20.84
CA ALA A 46 -40.76 -27.32 -20.00
C ALA A 46 -41.83 -27.80 -18.99
N PRO A 47 -41.95 -29.12 -18.75
CA PRO A 47 -42.88 -29.63 -17.75
C PRO A 47 -42.40 -29.28 -16.33
N PRO A 48 -43.31 -29.04 -15.35
CA PRO A 48 -42.96 -28.62 -13.98
C PRO A 48 -41.96 -29.51 -13.22
N GLN A 49 -41.84 -30.77 -13.63
CA GLN A 49 -40.93 -31.75 -13.04
C GLN A 49 -39.51 -31.70 -13.65
N SER A 50 -39.31 -30.91 -14.69
CA SER A 50 -38.01 -30.75 -15.36
C SER A 50 -37.16 -29.70 -14.67
N SER A 51 -35.85 -29.90 -14.64
CA SER A 51 -34.87 -28.89 -14.21
C SER A 51 -34.85 -27.64 -15.09
N LEU A 52 -35.44 -27.70 -16.29
CA LEU A 52 -35.59 -26.57 -17.20
C LEU A 52 -36.85 -25.75 -16.92
N TYR A 53 -37.73 -26.19 -16.02
CA TYR A 53 -38.93 -25.45 -15.69
C TYR A 53 -38.62 -24.32 -14.72
N VAL A 54 -38.97 -23.10 -15.15
CA VAL A 54 -38.98 -21.90 -14.32
C VAL A 54 -40.38 -21.33 -14.43
N PRO A 55 -41.06 -21.03 -13.30
CA PRO A 55 -42.39 -20.47 -13.35
C PRO A 55 -42.33 -19.04 -13.93
N GLU A 56 -43.35 -18.64 -14.68
CA GLU A 56 -43.34 -17.40 -15.47
C GLU A 56 -43.15 -16.12 -14.61
N ASN A 57 -43.48 -16.20 -13.31
CA ASN A 57 -43.23 -15.14 -12.34
C ASN A 57 -41.75 -14.95 -11.98
N GLU A 58 -40.93 -15.98 -12.12
CA GLU A 58 -39.48 -16.00 -11.83
C GLU A 58 -38.64 -15.97 -13.12
N ARG A 59 -39.29 -16.15 -14.28
CA ARG A 59 -38.63 -16.14 -15.59
C ARG A 59 -38.03 -14.78 -15.96
N PHE A 60 -38.65 -13.70 -15.47
CA PHE A 60 -38.20 -12.33 -15.70
C PHE A 60 -38.01 -11.63 -14.36
N ASP A 61 -36.86 -11.02 -14.14
CA ASP A 61 -36.65 -10.10 -13.02
C ASP A 61 -37.61 -8.91 -13.17
N LYS A 62 -38.71 -8.94 -12.42
CA LYS A 62 -39.75 -7.90 -12.43
C LYS A 62 -39.25 -6.57 -11.84
N ASP A 63 -38.11 -6.61 -11.17
CA ASP A 63 -37.53 -5.51 -10.40
C ASP A 63 -36.42 -4.75 -11.15
N PHE A 64 -36.51 -4.69 -12.49
CA PHE A 64 -35.58 -3.90 -13.31
C PHE A 64 -35.45 -2.45 -12.82
N ALA A 65 -36.55 -1.85 -12.36
CA ALA A 65 -36.56 -0.50 -11.80
C ALA A 65 -35.70 -0.37 -10.53
N ILE A 66 -35.65 -1.40 -9.67
CA ILE A 66 -34.82 -1.43 -8.47
C ILE A 66 -33.35 -1.59 -8.84
N ALA A 67 -33.05 -2.49 -9.80
CA ALA A 67 -31.69 -2.70 -10.29
C ALA A 67 -31.12 -1.43 -10.94
N ASP A 68 -31.90 -0.77 -11.81
CA ASP A 68 -31.53 0.50 -12.46
C ASP A 68 -31.34 1.63 -11.43
N LYS A 69 -32.26 1.76 -10.47
CA LYS A 69 -32.13 2.73 -9.38
C LYS A 69 -30.83 2.53 -8.60
N LYS A 70 -30.51 1.27 -8.22
CA LYS A 70 -29.27 0.94 -7.50
C LYS A 70 -28.02 1.29 -8.31
N GLN A 71 -28.04 1.05 -9.63
CA GLN A 71 -26.93 1.45 -10.50
C GLN A 71 -26.77 2.98 -10.57
N ARG A 72 -27.86 3.73 -10.70
CA ARG A 72 -27.82 5.20 -10.71
C ARG A 72 -27.33 5.78 -9.37
N GLU A 73 -27.79 5.24 -8.25
CA GLU A 73 -27.33 5.64 -6.91
C GLU A 73 -25.83 5.37 -6.73
N MET A 74 -25.35 4.21 -7.17
CA MET A 74 -23.93 3.87 -7.11
C MET A 74 -23.08 4.83 -7.94
N GLN A 75 -23.52 5.16 -9.16
CA GLN A 75 -22.82 6.12 -10.02
C GLN A 75 -22.82 7.53 -9.43
N LEU A 76 -23.93 7.96 -8.83
CA LEU A 76 -24.02 9.24 -8.12
C LEU A 76 -23.04 9.28 -6.95
N GLN A 77 -23.04 8.24 -6.11
CA GLN A 77 -22.17 8.14 -4.95
C GLN A 77 -20.69 8.17 -5.35
N GLN A 78 -20.31 7.47 -6.43
CA GLN A 78 -18.93 7.52 -6.94
C GLN A 78 -18.54 8.93 -7.39
N LYS A 79 -19.43 9.65 -8.08
CA LYS A 79 -19.19 11.04 -8.49
C LYS A 79 -19.03 11.96 -7.28
N GLU A 80 -19.90 11.83 -6.29
CA GLU A 80 -19.85 12.61 -5.05
C GLU A 80 -18.54 12.34 -4.28
N GLN A 81 -18.13 11.08 -4.15
CA GLN A 81 -16.86 10.71 -3.51
C GLN A 81 -15.65 11.32 -4.22
N VAL A 82 -15.64 11.33 -5.57
CA VAL A 82 -14.56 11.95 -6.34
C VAL A 82 -14.52 13.46 -6.14
N ILE A 83 -15.68 14.12 -6.11
CA ILE A 83 -15.78 15.56 -5.87
C ILE A 83 -15.28 15.89 -4.46
N GLU A 84 -15.75 15.17 -3.45
CA GLU A 84 -15.37 15.43 -2.06
C GLU A 84 -13.89 15.15 -1.82
N LYS A 85 -13.34 14.09 -2.41
CA LYS A 85 -11.90 13.81 -2.37
C LYS A 85 -11.08 14.98 -2.96
N LYS A 86 -11.46 15.48 -4.14
CA LYS A 86 -10.79 16.62 -4.76
C LYS A 86 -10.91 17.88 -3.91
N ARG A 87 -12.05 18.10 -3.26
CA ARG A 87 -12.28 19.22 -2.35
C ARG A 87 -11.35 19.16 -1.15
N MET A 88 -11.26 18.00 -0.49
CA MET A 88 -10.40 17.78 0.66
C MET A 88 -8.91 17.91 0.30
N GLU A 89 -8.48 17.36 -0.84
CA GLU A 89 -7.10 17.53 -1.31
C GLU A 89 -6.76 18.99 -1.65
N GLY A 90 -7.69 19.73 -2.22
CA GLY A 90 -7.55 21.17 -2.47
C GLY A 90 -7.37 21.95 -1.17
N LEU A 91 -8.24 21.67 -0.20
CA LEU A 91 -8.19 22.30 1.13
C LEU A 91 -6.86 22.01 1.83
N ASP A 92 -6.41 20.75 1.88
CA ASP A 92 -5.13 20.37 2.50
C ASP A 92 -3.92 21.08 1.87
N ARG A 93 -3.90 21.20 0.53
CA ARG A 93 -2.85 21.93 -0.18
C ARG A 93 -2.85 23.42 0.16
N GLU A 94 -4.03 24.04 0.21
CA GLU A 94 -4.16 25.44 0.60
C GLU A 94 -3.73 25.65 2.04
N THR A 95 -4.22 24.84 2.98
CA THR A 95 -3.81 24.90 4.40
C THR A 95 -2.29 24.83 4.55
N LYS A 96 -1.63 23.86 3.92
CA LYS A 96 -0.16 23.74 3.95
C LYS A 96 0.55 24.95 3.37
N LYS A 97 0.00 25.54 2.31
CA LYS A 97 0.55 26.76 1.70
C LYS A 97 0.42 27.95 2.66
N TRP A 98 -0.74 28.13 3.29
CA TRP A 98 -0.99 29.18 4.26
C TRP A 98 -0.10 29.03 5.49
N GLU A 99 0.00 27.83 6.06
CA GLU A 99 0.92 27.53 7.18
C GLU A 99 2.38 27.85 6.84
N TYR A 100 2.81 27.49 5.62
CA TYR A 100 4.15 27.84 5.15
C TYR A 100 4.35 29.36 5.07
N GLN A 101 3.39 30.09 4.51
CA GLN A 101 3.43 31.54 4.38
C GLN A 101 3.47 32.21 5.76
N GLU A 102 2.60 31.80 6.67
CA GLU A 102 2.55 32.31 8.05
C GLU A 102 3.87 32.06 8.77
N LYS A 103 4.45 30.86 8.63
CA LYS A 103 5.76 30.55 9.22
C LYS A 103 6.88 31.40 8.67
N GLN A 104 6.86 31.75 7.38
CA GLN A 104 7.86 32.65 6.81
C GLN A 104 7.66 34.08 7.32
N GLU A 105 6.42 34.54 7.36
CA GLU A 105 6.09 35.87 7.88
C GLU A 105 6.51 36.01 9.35
N GLN A 106 6.20 35.02 10.20
CA GLN A 106 6.64 34.98 11.60
C GLN A 106 8.17 35.04 11.72
N LYS A 107 8.90 34.31 10.88
CA LYS A 107 10.37 34.37 10.85
C LYS A 107 10.88 35.75 10.47
N ASP A 108 10.27 36.39 9.49
CA ASP A 108 10.69 37.71 9.01
C ASP A 108 10.35 38.81 10.02
N GLN A 109 9.18 38.73 10.65
CA GLN A 109 8.81 39.58 11.80
C GLN A 109 9.81 39.40 12.95
N GLN A 110 10.18 38.15 13.29
CA GLN A 110 11.16 37.88 14.33
C GLN A 110 12.54 38.44 13.97
N LYS A 111 12.99 38.32 12.70
CA LYS A 111 14.24 38.94 12.23
C LYS A 111 14.20 40.46 12.39
N LEU A 112 13.09 41.09 12.02
CA LEU A 112 12.92 42.54 12.15
C LEU A 112 12.98 42.96 13.62
N ILE A 113 12.25 42.28 14.51
CA ILE A 113 12.29 42.51 15.96
C ILE A 113 13.70 42.32 16.50
N ASN A 114 14.40 41.25 16.11
CA ASN A 114 15.77 41.02 16.53
C ASN A 114 16.70 42.14 16.04
N HIS A 115 16.49 42.65 14.83
CA HIS A 115 17.28 43.74 14.27
C HIS A 115 16.98 45.10 14.94
N THR A 116 15.75 45.36 15.34
CA THR A 116 15.39 46.60 16.06
C THR A 116 15.86 46.56 17.52
N GLN A 117 15.76 45.41 18.18
CA GLN A 117 16.18 45.22 19.57
C GLN A 117 17.70 45.13 19.73
N ALA A 118 18.39 44.44 18.82
CA ALA A 118 19.84 44.48 18.78
C ALA A 118 20.26 45.84 18.26
N LEU A 119 20.72 46.75 19.13
CA LEU A 119 21.43 47.95 18.68
C LEU A 119 22.69 47.53 17.91
N THR A 120 22.55 47.29 16.60
CA THR A 120 23.63 46.96 15.66
C THR A 120 24.32 48.21 15.13
N GLN A 121 23.69 49.39 15.31
CA GLN A 121 24.31 50.66 14.97
C GLN A 121 25.58 50.87 15.80
N GLY A 122 26.72 50.98 15.13
CA GLY A 122 28.03 51.20 15.76
C GLY A 122 28.82 49.94 16.15
N LYS A 123 28.31 48.73 15.89
CA LYS A 123 29.12 47.52 16.06
C LYS A 123 30.16 47.41 14.94
N ARG A 124 31.39 47.04 15.29
CA ARG A 124 32.45 46.75 14.30
C ARG A 124 32.04 45.52 13.47
N ASN A 125 32.38 45.52 12.18
CA ASN A 125 32.24 44.34 11.34
C ASN A 125 33.06 43.19 11.94
N GLN A 126 32.39 42.13 12.36
CA GLN A 126 33.03 40.88 12.76
C GLN A 126 33.21 39.99 11.52
N ASN A 127 34.25 39.16 11.52
CA ASN A 127 34.42 38.17 10.46
C ASN A 127 33.21 37.24 10.43
N GLY A 128 32.75 36.85 9.25
CA GLY A 128 31.58 35.96 9.10
C GLY A 128 31.81 34.51 9.55
N LEU A 129 33.03 34.18 9.96
CA LEU A 129 33.43 32.86 10.43
C LEU A 129 33.62 32.91 11.95
N ALA A 130 33.05 31.96 12.69
CA ALA A 130 33.13 31.90 14.15
C ALA A 130 34.46 31.29 14.67
N TYR A 131 35.55 31.57 13.96
CA TYR A 131 36.90 31.20 14.33
C TYR A 131 37.90 32.23 13.79
N ASN A 132 39.06 32.31 14.42
CA ASN A 132 40.13 33.20 14.00
C ASN A 132 41.00 32.51 12.93
N PRO A 133 41.11 33.05 11.70
CA PRO A 133 41.87 32.41 10.62
C PRO A 133 43.40 32.39 10.85
N ILE A 134 43.92 33.24 11.73
CA ILE A 134 45.36 33.31 12.02
C ILE A 134 45.72 32.30 13.12
N THR A 135 44.96 32.30 14.23
CA THR A 135 45.25 31.40 15.37
C THR A 135 44.59 30.03 15.23
N LEU A 136 43.65 29.88 14.29
CA LEU A 136 42.79 28.69 14.09
C LEU A 136 41.95 28.33 15.32
N GLN A 137 41.84 29.24 16.29
CA GLN A 137 41.05 29.04 17.50
C GLN A 137 39.60 29.43 17.22
N TYR A 138 38.67 28.60 17.70
CA TYR A 138 37.26 28.95 17.71
C TYR A 138 37.01 30.14 18.65
N ASP A 139 36.04 30.98 18.28
CA ASP A 139 35.64 32.10 19.12
C ASP A 139 34.99 31.60 20.41
N LYS A 140 35.17 32.34 21.51
CA LYS A 140 34.52 32.05 22.81
C LYS A 140 33.05 32.50 22.84
N THR A 141 32.36 32.37 21.72
CA THR A 141 30.94 32.71 21.55
C THR A 141 30.12 31.44 21.41
N GLN A 142 28.80 31.53 21.56
CA GLN A 142 27.91 30.40 21.30
C GLN A 142 28.07 29.88 19.87
N GLN A 143 28.26 30.77 18.90
CA GLN A 143 28.48 30.39 17.50
C GLN A 143 29.80 29.64 17.31
N GLY A 144 30.88 30.05 17.99
CA GLY A 144 32.15 29.33 17.96
C GLY A 144 32.04 27.93 18.58
N ASN A 145 31.28 27.78 19.66
CA ASN A 145 30.98 26.47 20.26
C ASN A 145 30.17 25.57 19.32
N ILE A 146 29.16 26.12 18.64
CA ILE A 146 28.35 25.38 17.65
C ILE A 146 29.23 24.92 16.49
N LEU A 147 30.09 25.79 15.95
CA LEU A 147 31.01 25.44 14.87
C LEU A 147 31.98 24.34 15.30
N LYS A 148 32.55 24.47 16.50
CA LYS A 148 33.42 23.44 17.10
C LYS A 148 32.70 22.10 17.21
N GLU A 149 31.46 22.09 17.70
CA GLU A 149 30.68 20.86 17.83
C GLU A 149 30.42 20.20 16.46
N GLN A 150 30.08 21.00 15.44
CA GLN A 150 29.88 20.51 14.08
C GLN A 150 31.13 19.87 13.49
N ASP A 151 32.28 20.50 13.68
CA ASP A 151 33.59 19.99 13.25
C ASP A 151 33.98 18.70 14.00
N ASP A 152 33.76 18.67 15.31
CA ASP A 152 34.02 17.49 16.15
C ASP A 152 33.13 16.32 15.71
N GLN A 153 31.84 16.57 15.44
CA GLN A 153 30.95 15.57 14.87
C GLN A 153 31.40 15.09 13.47
N ALA A 154 31.93 15.98 12.63
CA ALA A 154 32.48 15.62 11.33
C ALA A 154 33.71 14.71 11.45
N LYS A 155 34.62 15.01 12.37
CA LYS A 155 35.77 14.15 12.70
C LYS A 155 35.33 12.79 13.22
N VAL A 156 34.35 12.75 14.13
CA VAL A 156 33.79 11.48 14.63
C VAL A 156 33.25 10.62 13.47
N ARG A 157 32.50 11.21 12.52
CA ARG A 157 32.02 10.49 11.33
C ARG A 157 33.16 9.97 10.46
N GLN A 158 34.23 10.76 10.30
CA GLN A 158 35.42 10.34 9.57
C GLN A 158 36.07 9.12 10.22
N TYR A 159 36.20 9.08 11.55
CA TYR A 159 36.77 7.94 12.27
C TYR A 159 35.89 6.70 12.18
N VAL A 160 34.57 6.82 12.36
CA VAL A 160 33.64 5.69 12.18
C VAL A 160 33.75 5.12 10.76
N ARG A 161 33.82 5.98 9.75
CA ARG A 161 34.04 5.55 8.36
C ARG A 161 35.39 4.84 8.20
N ALA A 162 36.45 5.39 8.79
CA ALA A 162 37.78 4.77 8.73
C ALA A 162 37.76 3.38 9.37
N GLN A 163 37.09 3.19 10.51
CA GLN A 163 36.95 1.88 11.14
C GLN A 163 36.18 0.90 10.25
N ASN A 164 35.07 1.34 9.65
CA ASN A 164 34.29 0.50 8.74
C ASN A 164 35.10 0.07 7.51
N LEU A 165 35.92 0.97 6.97
CA LEU A 165 36.83 0.65 5.87
C LEU A 165 37.95 -0.30 6.31
N ASP A 166 38.53 -0.09 7.49
CA ASP A 166 39.59 -0.92 8.04
C ASP A 166 39.09 -2.36 8.30
N GLN A 167 37.89 -2.51 8.88
CA GLN A 167 37.26 -3.81 9.12
C GLN A 167 36.95 -4.60 7.85
N LYS A 168 36.53 -3.92 6.77
CA LYS A 168 36.14 -4.57 5.52
C LYS A 168 37.30 -4.80 4.56
N GLY A 169 38.32 -3.94 4.61
CA GLY A 169 39.40 -3.89 3.63
C GLY A 169 40.71 -4.51 4.07
N ASN A 170 40.91 -4.79 5.36
CA ASN A 170 42.19 -5.25 5.89
C ASN A 170 42.08 -6.60 6.61
N ALA A 171 43.20 -7.33 6.68
CA ALA A 171 43.30 -8.67 7.28
C ALA A 171 43.60 -8.65 8.80
N GLY A 172 43.59 -7.49 9.46
CA GLY A 172 43.84 -7.36 10.90
C GLY A 172 45.31 -7.37 11.35
N PHE A 173 46.26 -7.63 10.44
CA PHE A 173 47.70 -7.57 10.68
C PHE A 173 48.42 -6.75 9.61
N ASN A 174 49.63 -6.28 9.91
CA ASN A 174 50.50 -5.62 8.96
C ASN A 174 51.15 -6.68 8.04
N ILE A 175 50.95 -6.56 6.73
CA ILE A 175 51.47 -7.51 5.74
C ILE A 175 53.01 -7.53 5.65
N LEU A 176 53.70 -6.48 6.10
CA LEU A 176 55.16 -6.38 6.04
C LEU A 176 55.83 -6.94 7.30
N THR A 177 55.26 -6.71 8.48
CA THR A 177 55.88 -7.08 9.77
C THR A 177 55.20 -8.27 10.44
N GLY A 178 53.98 -8.64 10.03
CA GLY A 178 53.16 -9.68 10.68
C GLY A 178 52.55 -9.26 12.01
N GLU A 179 52.83 -8.06 12.51
CA GLU A 179 52.29 -7.56 13.78
C GLU A 179 50.80 -7.23 13.67
N SER A 180 50.08 -7.36 14.79
CA SER A 180 48.68 -6.96 14.88
C SER A 180 48.53 -5.47 14.52
N ARG A 181 47.57 -5.16 13.64
CA ARG A 181 47.33 -3.80 13.21
C ARG A 181 46.62 -3.02 14.31
N ASN A 182 47.13 -1.84 14.64
CA ASN A 182 46.47 -0.92 15.53
C ASN A 182 45.16 -0.42 14.90
N GLY A 183 44.04 -0.67 15.58
CA GLY A 183 42.73 -0.22 15.12
C GLY A 183 42.58 1.30 15.17
N VAL A 184 41.60 1.82 14.44
CA VAL A 184 41.29 3.26 14.35
C VAL A 184 41.04 3.89 15.72
N GLU A 185 40.57 3.12 16.71
CA GLU A 185 40.31 3.58 18.07
C GLU A 185 41.52 4.22 18.77
N GLN A 186 42.75 3.81 18.41
CA GLN A 186 43.97 4.38 18.99
C GLN A 186 44.30 5.77 18.43
N ILE A 187 43.80 6.08 17.23
CA ILE A 187 44.05 7.35 16.53
C ILE A 187 43.03 8.40 16.96
N VAL A 188 41.87 7.99 17.45
CA VAL A 188 40.80 8.91 17.89
C VAL A 188 41.27 9.74 19.09
N PRO A 189 41.20 11.08 19.01
CA PRO A 189 41.55 11.94 20.13
C PRO A 189 40.70 11.66 21.39
N ASN A 190 41.32 11.73 22.57
CA ASN A 190 40.67 11.41 23.85
C ASN A 190 39.33 12.13 24.06
N HIS A 191 39.23 13.41 23.67
CA HIS A 191 38.02 14.21 23.83
C HIS A 191 36.86 13.79 22.90
N LEU A 192 37.14 13.09 21.80
CA LEU A 192 36.13 12.59 20.85
C LEU A 192 35.78 11.12 21.08
N LYS A 193 36.56 10.41 21.91
CA LYS A 193 36.47 8.96 22.08
C LYS A 193 35.07 8.50 22.53
N ASN A 194 34.46 9.23 23.47
CA ASN A 194 33.11 8.91 23.96
C ASN A 194 32.04 9.03 22.86
N GLN A 195 32.08 10.12 22.08
CA GLN A 195 31.15 10.37 20.98
C GLN A 195 31.33 9.33 19.86
N TYR A 196 32.57 8.98 19.57
CA TYR A 196 32.92 7.94 18.62
C TYR A 196 32.36 6.58 19.04
N GLN A 197 32.58 6.15 20.28
CA GLN A 197 32.04 4.90 20.82
C GLN A 197 30.50 4.88 20.82
N GLN A 198 29.87 6.03 21.10
CA GLN A 198 28.42 6.14 20.99
C GLN A 198 27.96 5.93 19.53
N LYS A 199 28.59 6.60 18.57
CA LYS A 199 28.23 6.46 17.14
C LYS A 199 28.43 5.05 16.60
N LEU A 200 29.44 4.32 17.07
CA LEU A 200 29.60 2.91 16.72
C LEU A 200 28.46 2.05 17.26
N ARG A 201 28.10 2.25 18.53
CA ARG A 201 26.96 1.54 19.14
C ARG A 201 25.67 1.81 18.38
N ASP A 202 25.41 3.07 18.03
CA ASP A 202 24.24 3.46 17.23
C ASP A 202 24.25 2.74 15.86
N HIS A 203 25.42 2.67 15.22
CA HIS A 203 25.59 1.99 13.93
C HIS A 203 25.34 0.48 14.03
N GLU A 204 25.90 -0.19 15.04
CA GLU A 204 25.70 -1.61 15.30
C GLU A 204 24.24 -1.95 15.61
N GLN A 205 23.57 -1.13 16.41
CA GLN A 205 22.14 -1.28 16.71
C GLN A 205 21.31 -1.18 15.44
N HIS A 206 21.61 -0.21 14.58
CA HIS A 206 20.93 -0.06 13.30
C HIS A 206 21.10 -1.29 12.40
N LEU A 207 22.31 -1.86 12.32
CA LEU A 207 22.57 -3.10 11.57
C LEU A 207 21.81 -4.31 12.15
N LYS A 208 21.72 -4.43 13.49
CA LYS A 208 20.95 -5.49 14.16
C LYS A 208 19.46 -5.40 13.87
N ILE A 209 18.89 -4.19 13.88
CA ILE A 209 17.47 -3.98 13.55
C ILE A 209 17.19 -4.39 12.10
N GLN A 210 18.06 -4.03 11.16
CA GLN A 210 17.91 -4.38 9.76
C GLN A 210 17.93 -5.89 9.52
N THR A 211 18.86 -6.60 10.16
CA THR A 211 18.94 -8.06 10.05
C THR A 211 17.68 -8.73 10.60
N GLN A 212 17.18 -8.32 11.77
CA GLN A 212 15.95 -8.89 12.35
C GLN A 212 14.70 -8.66 11.48
N SER A 213 14.57 -7.48 10.85
CA SER A 213 13.47 -7.17 9.93
C SER A 213 13.47 -8.08 8.69
N GLN A 214 14.64 -8.48 8.20
CA GLN A 214 14.77 -9.38 7.05
C GLN A 214 14.41 -10.84 7.35
N PHE A 215 14.42 -11.26 8.61
CA PHE A 215 14.04 -12.63 9.00
C PHE A 215 12.57 -12.76 9.41
N ASN A 216 11.85 -11.65 9.59
CA ASN A 216 10.44 -11.61 10.01
C ASN A 216 9.45 -11.33 8.85
N ASN A 217 9.92 -11.34 7.61
CA ASN A 217 9.12 -11.35 6.38
C ASN A 217 9.41 -12.63 5.60
#